data_AF-A0A1Y1VUD1-F1
#
_entry.id   AF-A0A1Y1VUD1-F1
#
_cell.length_a   1.000
_cell.length_b   1.000
_cell.length_c   1.000
_cell.angle_alpha   90.00
_cell.angle_beta   90.00
_cell.angle_gamma   90.00
#
_symmetry.space_group_name_H-M   'P 1'
#
loop_
_entity.id
_entity.type
_entity.pdbx_description
1 polymer ?
#
loop_
_entity_poly.entity_id
_entity_poly.type
_entity_poly.pdbx_seq_one_letter_code
_entity_poly.pdbx_strand_id
1 'polypeptide(L)'
;DKSMNTPLHIASQYGHHDIVQLLLINNAKIDIKNHDGWTPLHIACQYNNERVIHLLLDYHANINITTYENWTSLHIAIYYNNLNAVKYL
;
A
#
# COMPACT_ATOMS: atom_id res chain seq x y z
N ASP A 1 -16.65 1.83 -6.18
CA ASP A 1 -17.04 2.58 -4.97
C ASP A 1 -16.88 4.07 -5.26
N LYS A 2 -17.07 4.96 -4.28
CA LYS A 2 -16.79 6.41 -4.45
C LYS A 2 -15.31 6.77 -4.18
N SER A 3 -14.49 5.82 -3.76
CA SER A 3 -13.08 6.03 -3.37
C SER A 3 -12.07 5.58 -4.44
N MET A 4 -12.52 4.98 -5.55
CA MET A 4 -11.67 4.42 -6.61
C MET A 4 -10.64 3.39 -6.09
N ASN A 5 -11.00 2.61 -5.07
CA ASN A 5 -10.13 1.53 -4.64
C ASN A 5 -10.17 0.40 -5.68
N THR A 6 -8.99 0.03 -6.17
CA THR A 6 -8.80 -1.19 -6.96
C THR A 6 -8.81 -2.43 -6.05
N PRO A 7 -8.98 -3.65 -6.61
CA PRO A 7 -8.84 -4.88 -5.82
C PRO A 7 -7.51 -4.95 -5.04
N LEU A 8 -6.44 -4.37 -5.57
CA LEU A 8 -5.13 -4.33 -4.92
C LEU A 8 -5.13 -3.46 -3.66
N HIS A 9 -5.86 -2.32 -3.67
CA HIS A 9 -6.08 -1.50 -2.48
C HIS A 9 -6.82 -2.28 -1.40
N ILE A 10 -7.94 -2.90 -1.78
CA ILE A 10 -8.79 -3.65 -0.84
C ILE A 10 -8.05 -4.85 -0.26
N ALA A 11 -7.36 -5.63 -1.09
CA ALA A 11 -6.55 -6.75 -0.60
C ALA A 11 -5.42 -6.28 0.33
N SER A 12 -4.84 -5.11 0.06
CA SER A 12 -3.80 -4.52 0.91
C SER A 12 -4.32 -3.98 2.24
N GLN A 13 -5.57 -3.51 2.29
CA GLN A 13 -6.25 -3.09 3.52
C GLN A 13 -6.51 -4.26 4.45
N TYR A 14 -6.97 -5.39 3.91
CA TYR A 14 -7.32 -6.57 4.71
C TYR A 14 -6.17 -7.56 4.90
N GLY A 15 -4.97 -7.24 4.40
CA GLY A 15 -3.79 -8.09 4.58
C GLY A 15 -3.84 -9.41 3.81
N HIS A 16 -4.65 -9.50 2.74
CA HIS A 16 -4.84 -10.71 1.94
C HIS A 16 -3.62 -10.97 1.03
N HIS A 17 -2.51 -11.40 1.62
CA HIS A 17 -1.22 -11.60 0.94
C HIS A 17 -1.33 -12.39 -0.36
N ASP A 18 -1.99 -13.55 -0.37
CA ASP A 18 -2.10 -14.40 -1.56
C ASP A 18 -2.89 -13.72 -2.68
N ILE A 19 -3.89 -12.91 -2.33
CA ILE A 19 -4.68 -12.14 -3.30
C ILE A 19 -3.84 -10.99 -3.86
N VAL A 20 -3.09 -10.28 -3.01
CA VAL A 20 -2.13 -9.25 -3.46
C VAL A 20 -1.13 -9.86 -4.44
N GLN A 21 -0.54 -11.00 -4.10
CA GLN A 21 0.41 -11.69 -4.96
C GLN A 21 -0.21 -12.09 -6.30
N LEU A 22 -1.41 -12.68 -6.27
CA LEU A 22 -2.13 -13.05 -7.48
C LEU A 22 -2.41 -11.84 -8.38
N LEU A 23 -2.83 -10.71 -7.79
CA LEU A 23 -3.09 -9.48 -8.53
C LEU A 23 -1.83 -8.94 -9.19
N LEU A 24 -0.70 -8.92 -8.47
CA LEU A 24 0.59 -8.45 -8.99
C LEU A 24 1.11 -9.34 -10.13
N ILE A 25 1.00 -10.68 -9.99
CA ILE A 25 1.32 -11.64 -11.06
C ILE A 25 0.47 -11.40 -12.31
N ASN A 26 -0.79 -10.97 -12.12
CA ASN A 26 -1.71 -10.62 -13.21
C ASN A 26 -1.56 -9.15 -13.66
N ASN A 27 -0.39 -8.53 -13.46
CA ASN A 27 -0.05 -7.18 -13.90
C ASN A 27 -0.97 -6.07 -13.34
N ALA A 28 -1.51 -6.24 -12.14
CA ALA A 28 -2.16 -5.14 -11.44
C ALA A 28 -1.16 -3.98 -11.27
N LYS A 29 -1.59 -2.76 -11.57
CA LYS A 29 -0.75 -1.56 -11.42
C LYS A 29 -0.45 -1.35 -9.93
N ILE A 30 0.80 -1.56 -9.53
CA ILE A 30 1.23 -1.54 -8.12
C ILE A 30 1.10 -0.16 -7.47
N ASP A 31 1.40 0.90 -8.22
CA ASP A 31 1.42 2.29 -7.76
C ASP A 31 0.14 3.07 -8.13
N ILE A 32 -0.95 2.36 -8.41
CA ILE A 32 -2.23 3.01 -8.76
C ILE A 32 -2.76 3.84 -7.59
N LYS A 33 -3.14 5.08 -7.87
CA LYS A 33 -3.73 5.98 -6.88
C LYS A 33 -5.25 5.87 -6.86
N ASN A 34 -5.83 5.82 -5.67
CA ASN A 34 -7.27 5.96 -5.45
C ASN A 34 -7.68 7.46 -5.46
N HIS A 35 -8.94 7.79 -5.13
CA HIS A 35 -9.45 9.16 -5.13
C HIS A 35 -8.73 10.13 -4.19
N ASP A 36 -8.08 9.63 -3.14
CA ASP A 36 -7.35 10.45 -2.16
C ASP A 36 -5.84 10.50 -2.47
N GLY A 37 -5.44 9.91 -3.60
CA GLY A 37 -4.05 9.82 -4.01
C GLY A 37 -3.27 8.70 -3.31
N TRP A 38 -3.96 7.82 -2.57
CA TRP A 38 -3.33 6.71 -1.86
C TRP A 38 -3.02 5.58 -2.81
N THR A 39 -1.87 4.96 -2.62
CA THR A 39 -1.47 3.71 -3.29
C THR A 39 -1.75 2.51 -2.38
N PRO A 40 -1.73 1.27 -2.91
CA PRO A 40 -1.79 0.07 -2.09
C PRO A 40 -0.76 0.03 -0.96
N LEU A 41 0.45 0.58 -1.17
CA LEU A 41 1.48 0.64 -0.13
C LEU A 41 1.09 1.57 1.03
N HIS A 42 0.51 2.73 0.76
CA HIS A 42 -0.01 3.63 1.81
C HIS A 42 -1.06 2.92 2.67
N ILE A 43 -1.99 2.20 2.02
CA ILE A 43 -3.02 1.42 2.71
C ILE A 43 -2.39 0.31 3.57
N ALA A 44 -1.45 -0.46 3.02
CA ALA A 44 -0.79 -1.52 3.78
C ALA A 44 -0.08 -0.98 5.02
N CYS A 45 0.52 0.22 4.92
CA CYS A 45 1.17 0.91 6.04
C CYS A 45 0.15 1.38 7.10
N GLN A 46 -0.96 1.97 6.70
CA GLN A 46 -2.03 2.40 7.61
C GLN A 46 -2.59 1.23 8.45
N TYR A 47 -2.78 0.07 7.82
CA TYR A 47 -3.39 -1.10 8.47
C TYR A 47 -2.38 -2.07 9.09
N ASN A 48 -1.09 -1.73 9.09
CA ASN A 48 -0.02 -2.57 9.63
C ASN A 48 0.04 -3.99 9.04
N ASN A 49 -0.22 -4.11 7.74
CA ASN A 49 -0.18 -5.39 7.04
C ASN A 49 1.24 -5.70 6.57
N GLU A 50 2.14 -6.01 7.50
CA GLU A 50 3.58 -6.23 7.29
C GLU A 50 3.89 -7.16 6.11
N ARG A 51 3.20 -8.31 6.01
CA ARG A 51 3.39 -9.26 4.90
C ARG A 51 3.02 -8.69 3.54
N VAL A 52 2.06 -7.77 3.48
CA VAL A 52 1.69 -7.07 2.25
C VAL A 52 2.68 -5.96 1.95
N ILE A 53 3.17 -5.23 2.96
CA ILE A 53 4.20 -4.21 2.80
C ILE A 53 5.44 -4.82 2.15
N HIS A 54 5.97 -5.91 2.72
CA HIS A 54 7.10 -6.62 2.15
C HIS A 54 6.84 -7.08 0.71
N LEU A 55 5.68 -7.70 0.45
CA LEU A 55 5.33 -8.15 -0.88
C LEU A 55 5.26 -7.00 -1.90
N LEU A 56 4.69 -5.85 -1.53
CA LEU A 56 4.63 -4.69 -2.41
C LEU A 56 6.05 -4.12 -2.69
N LEU A 57 6.92 -4.09 -1.68
CA LEU A 57 8.32 -3.67 -1.84
C LEU A 57 9.14 -4.64 -2.69
N ASP A 58 8.91 -5.95 -2.54
CA ASP A 58 9.55 -6.99 -3.36
C ASP A 58 9.15 -6.85 -4.85
N TYR A 59 7.95 -6.35 -5.12
CA TYR A 59 7.47 -5.99 -6.46
C TYR A 59 7.78 -4.53 -6.85
N HIS A 60 8.72 -3.89 -6.15
CA HIS A 60 9.24 -2.55 -6.44
C HIS A 60 8.20 -1.42 -6.36
N ALA A 61 7.23 -1.50 -5.44
CA ALA A 61 6.33 -0.38 -5.15
C ALA A 61 7.13 0.87 -4.76
N ASN A 62 6.73 2.04 -5.29
CA ASN A 62 7.47 3.27 -5.07
C ASN A 62 7.11 3.93 -3.73
N ILE A 63 8.05 3.89 -2.79
CA ILE A 63 7.91 4.45 -1.43
C ILE A 63 7.77 5.98 -1.39
N ASN A 64 8.22 6.69 -2.43
CA ASN A 64 8.27 8.14 -2.48
C ASN A 64 7.01 8.76 -3.09
N ILE A 65 6.05 7.95 -3.54
CA ILE A 65 4.76 8.48 -3.99
C ILE A 65 4.05 9.14 -2.82
N THR A 66 3.49 10.32 -3.05
CA THR A 66 2.70 11.04 -2.07
C THR A 66 1.20 10.92 -2.34
N THR A 67 0.40 10.93 -1.27
CA THR A 67 -1.04 11.23 -1.32
C THR A 67 -1.28 12.67 -1.80
N TYR A 68 -2.55 13.05 -2.02
CA TYR A 68 -2.86 14.45 -2.35
C TYR A 68 -2.63 15.43 -1.19
N GLU A 69 -2.46 14.92 0.02
CA GLU A 69 -2.04 15.70 1.20
C GLU A 69 -0.52 15.76 1.38
N ASN A 70 0.25 15.30 0.38
CA ASN A 70 1.72 15.24 0.38
C ASN A 70 2.33 14.23 1.39
N TRP A 71 1.60 13.20 1.78
CA TRP A 71 2.12 12.17 2.69
C TRP A 71 2.69 11.01 1.90
N THR A 72 3.91 10.59 2.22
CA THR A 72 4.48 9.33 1.72
C THR A 72 4.04 8.14 2.58
N SER A 73 4.37 6.93 2.15
CA SER A 73 4.11 5.72 2.95
C SER A 73 4.83 5.74 4.31
N LEU A 74 6.00 6.39 4.40
CA LEU A 74 6.71 6.59 5.67
C LEU A 74 5.95 7.53 6.62
N HIS A 75 5.38 8.64 6.12
CA HIS A 75 4.55 9.53 6.94
C HIS A 75 3.35 8.78 7.53
N ILE A 76 2.68 7.98 6.71
CA ILE A 76 1.55 7.14 7.14
C ILE A 76 1.99 6.12 8.19
N ALA A 77 3.09 5.40 7.95
CA ALA A 77 3.61 4.41 8.89
C ALA A 77 3.90 5.02 10.28
N ILE A 78 4.52 6.21 10.33
CA ILE A 78 4.79 6.92 11.58
C ILE A 78 3.49 7.37 12.25
N TYR A 79 2.57 7.99 11.51
CA TYR A 79 1.32 8.51 12.05
C TYR A 79 0.45 7.41 12.68
N TYR A 80 0.38 6.23 12.07
CA TYR A 80 -0.36 5.07 12.58
C TYR A 80 0.45 4.16 13.52
N ASN A 81 1.64 4.58 13.94
CA ASN A 81 2.53 3.83 14.83
C ASN A 81 2.86 2.41 14.33
N ASN A 82 3.04 2.27 13.01
CA ASN A 82 3.48 1.04 12.37
C ASN A 82 5.01 0.95 12.37
N LEU A 83 5.56 0.51 13.51
CA LEU A 83 7.00 0.37 13.71
C LEU A 83 7.66 -0.63 12.74
N ASN A 84 6.92 -1.63 12.26
CA ASN A 84 7.48 -2.63 11.35
C ASN A 84 7.70 -2.00 9.97
N ALA A 85 6.73 -1.26 9.43
CA ALA A 85 6.87 -0.56 8.17
C ALA A 85 8.00 0.49 8.18
N VAL A 86 8.15 1.24 9.26
CA VAL A 86 9.22 2.26 9.40
C VAL A 86 10.62 1.67 9.26
N LYS A 87 10.82 0.38 9.56
CA LYS A 87 12.13 -0.28 9.41
C LYS A 87 12.50 -0.58 7.96
N TYR A 88 11.51 -0.67 7.06
CA TYR A 88 11.68 -1.20 5.72
C TYR A 88 11.32 -0.21 4.59
N LEU A 89 10.73 0.93 4.94
CA LEU A 89 10.48 2.07 4.06
C LEU A 89 11.61 3.10 4.17
#